data_AF-A0A3M0KX54-F1
#
_entry.id   AF-A0A3M0KX54-F1
#
_cell.length_a   1.000
_cell.length_b   1.000
_cell.length_c   1.000
_cell.angle_alpha   90.00
_cell.angle_beta   90.00
_cell.angle_gamma   90.00
#
_symmetry.space_group_name_H-M   'P 1'
#
loop_
_entity.id
_entity.type
_entity.pdbx_description
1 polymer ?
#
loop_
_entity_poly.entity_id
_entity_poly.type
_entity_poly.pdbx_seq_one_letter_code
_entity_poly.pdbx_strand_id
1 'polypeptide(L)'
;MPLLINGARVDLARPTGDMIRAHPHLEEKAKLLRSQPAQIVEPKGLLYVQQREFAVTTPKDGSVSILGSDDATTCHIVVLRHTGAFDLQPEDVHLVTFCVTELNDREEQDIHFPIIYGIAVNVKTAEIFPATFPEKGPDEDLRSAHILTGAPVSKRNKENS
;
A
#
# COMPACT_ATOMS: atom_id res chain seq x y z
N MET A 1 -3.62 19.27 -2.96
CA MET A 1 -3.08 18.04 -3.56
C MET A 1 -4.14 17.37 -4.43
N PRO A 2 -4.17 17.62 -5.76
CA PRO A 2 -4.99 16.81 -6.65
C PRO A 2 -4.35 15.42 -6.86
N LEU A 3 -5.19 14.41 -7.11
CA LEU A 3 -4.74 13.12 -7.64
C LEU A 3 -4.63 13.23 -9.17
N LEU A 4 -3.48 12.81 -9.71
CA LEU A 4 -3.18 12.86 -11.14
C LEU A 4 -2.97 11.47 -11.73
N ILE A 5 -3.48 11.24 -12.94
CA ILE A 5 -3.09 10.12 -13.81
C ILE A 5 -2.50 10.70 -15.08
N ASN A 6 -1.25 10.34 -15.43
CA ASN A 6 -0.51 10.90 -16.56
C ASN A 6 -0.50 12.45 -16.62
N GLY A 7 -0.47 13.10 -15.44
CA GLY A 7 -0.48 14.56 -15.31
C GLY A 7 -1.86 15.22 -15.41
N ALA A 8 -2.91 14.47 -15.76
CA ALA A 8 -4.28 14.96 -15.77
C ALA A 8 -4.96 14.72 -14.41
N ARG A 9 -5.75 15.70 -13.95
CA ARG A 9 -6.52 15.56 -12.71
C ARG A 9 -7.58 14.47 -12.85
N VAL A 10 -7.66 13.61 -11.85
CA VAL A 10 -8.71 12.60 -11.76
C VAL A 10 -10.02 13.26 -11.37
N ASP A 11 -11.08 12.98 -12.13
CA ASP A 11 -12.45 13.29 -11.73
C ASP A 11 -12.93 12.23 -10.74
N LEU A 12 -13.01 12.60 -9.46
CA LEU A 12 -13.41 11.69 -8.38
C LEU A 12 -14.92 11.42 -8.35
N ALA A 13 -15.73 12.19 -9.10
CA ALA A 13 -17.16 11.88 -9.25
C ALA A 13 -17.40 10.73 -10.23
N ARG A 14 -16.39 10.37 -11.02
CA ARG A 14 -16.45 9.29 -12.01
C ARG A 14 -16.37 7.92 -11.35
N PRO A 15 -17.19 6.93 -11.75
CA PRO A 15 -17.05 5.56 -11.28
C PRO A 15 -15.67 4.98 -11.56
N THR A 16 -15.14 4.19 -10.63
CA THR A 16 -13.78 3.61 -10.70
C THR A 16 -13.55 2.81 -11.98
N GLY A 17 -14.50 1.98 -12.41
CA GLY A 17 -14.38 1.20 -13.65
C GLY A 17 -14.31 2.06 -14.91
N ASP A 18 -14.90 3.26 -14.92
CA ASP A 18 -14.74 4.19 -16.05
C ASP A 18 -13.39 4.90 -16.01
N MET A 19 -12.87 5.19 -14.81
CA MET A 19 -11.51 5.72 -14.62
C MET A 19 -10.47 4.72 -15.11
N ILE A 20 -10.60 3.44 -14.80
CA ILE A 20 -9.67 2.39 -15.25
C ILE A 20 -9.72 2.25 -16.77
N ARG A 21 -10.91 2.17 -17.36
CA ARG A 21 -11.08 2.07 -18.83
C ARG A 21 -10.47 3.24 -19.57
N ALA A 22 -10.48 4.43 -18.98
CA ALA A 22 -9.84 5.62 -19.55
C ALA A 22 -8.30 5.59 -19.44
N HIS A 23 -7.72 4.69 -18.65
CA HIS A 23 -6.29 4.62 -18.36
C HIS A 23 -5.77 3.17 -18.40
N PRO A 24 -5.66 2.55 -19.60
CA PRO A 24 -5.30 1.13 -19.74
C PRO A 24 -3.98 0.73 -19.07
N HIS A 25 -3.00 1.64 -19.02
CA HIS A 25 -1.72 1.42 -18.35
C HIS A 25 -1.84 1.10 -16.85
N LEU A 26 -2.91 1.55 -16.17
CA LEU A 26 -3.18 1.17 -14.78
C LEU A 26 -3.62 -0.29 -14.68
N GLU A 27 -4.47 -0.72 -15.62
CA GLU A 27 -4.90 -2.12 -15.72
C GLU A 27 -3.74 -3.05 -16.07
N GLU A 28 -2.85 -2.64 -16.99
CA GLU A 28 -1.64 -3.39 -17.33
C GLU A 28 -0.71 -3.57 -16.13
N LYS A 29 -0.49 -2.50 -15.35
CA LYS A 29 0.30 -2.59 -14.11
C LYS A 29 -0.37 -3.47 -13.06
N ALA A 30 -1.69 -3.39 -12.92
CA ALA A 30 -2.44 -4.28 -12.03
C ALA A 30 -2.30 -5.75 -12.46
N LYS A 31 -2.40 -6.04 -13.76
CA LYS A 31 -2.15 -7.38 -14.32
C LYS A 31 -0.74 -7.86 -14.03
N LEU A 32 0.28 -7.02 -14.26
CA LEU A 32 1.67 -7.36 -13.97
C LEU A 32 1.89 -7.65 -12.48
N LEU A 33 1.32 -6.84 -11.59
CA LEU A 33 1.42 -7.06 -10.14
C LEU A 33 0.76 -8.39 -9.73
N ARG A 34 -0.45 -8.66 -10.23
CA ARG A 34 -1.19 -9.90 -9.95
C ARG A 34 -0.54 -11.16 -10.50
N SER A 35 0.22 -11.05 -11.59
CA SER A 35 0.93 -12.19 -12.19
C SER A 35 2.16 -12.63 -11.42
N GLN A 36 2.65 -11.81 -10.48
CA GLN A 36 3.83 -12.14 -9.68
C GLN A 36 3.45 -13.11 -8.56
N PRO A 37 4.26 -14.14 -8.29
CA PRO A 37 4.06 -14.96 -7.11
C PRO A 37 4.32 -14.14 -5.85
N ALA A 38 3.52 -14.39 -4.81
CA ALA A 38 3.77 -13.79 -3.50
C ALA A 38 5.12 -14.27 -2.95
N GLN A 39 5.96 -13.32 -2.54
CA GLN A 39 7.26 -13.60 -1.94
C GLN A 39 7.13 -13.66 -0.42
N ILE A 40 7.73 -14.67 0.20
CA ILE A 40 7.86 -14.72 1.66
C ILE A 40 8.92 -13.71 2.07
N VAL A 41 8.54 -12.72 2.89
CA VAL A 41 9.45 -11.69 3.37
C VAL A 41 9.97 -12.06 4.76
N GLU A 42 11.29 -12.24 4.84
CA GLU A 42 12.01 -12.51 6.08
C GLU A 42 12.01 -11.30 7.03
N PRO A 43 12.09 -11.50 8.36
CA PRO A 43 11.99 -10.43 9.36
C PRO A 43 13.16 -9.42 9.31
N LYS A 44 14.29 -9.76 8.69
CA LYS A 44 15.48 -8.91 8.68
C LYS A 44 15.24 -7.64 7.85
N GLY A 45 15.18 -6.49 8.53
CA GLY A 45 14.96 -5.19 7.90
C GLY A 45 13.52 -4.95 7.44
N LEU A 46 12.59 -5.82 7.85
CA LEU A 46 11.16 -5.66 7.67
C LEU A 46 10.59 -4.77 8.78
N LEU A 47 9.76 -3.82 8.39
CA LEU A 47 8.80 -3.16 9.28
C LEU A 47 7.38 -3.50 8.78
N TYR A 48 6.74 -4.45 9.47
CA TYR A 48 5.38 -4.86 9.19
C TYR A 48 4.37 -3.87 9.77
N VAL A 49 3.41 -3.44 8.94
CA VAL A 49 2.39 -2.46 9.26
C VAL A 49 1.05 -3.18 9.33
N GLN A 50 0.43 -3.21 10.52
CA GLN A 50 -0.87 -3.81 10.71
C GLN A 50 -1.99 -2.92 10.14
N GLN A 51 -3.20 -3.48 10.03
CA GLN A 51 -4.38 -2.74 9.67
C GLN A 51 -4.57 -1.52 10.58
N ARG A 52 -4.88 -0.35 9.98
CA ARG A 52 -5.02 0.95 10.68
C ARG A 52 -3.74 1.47 11.35
N GLU A 53 -2.57 0.99 10.94
CA GLU A 53 -1.29 1.63 11.22
C GLU A 53 -0.73 2.36 9.99
N PHE A 54 0.28 3.20 10.21
CA PHE A 54 1.09 3.76 9.12
C PHE A 54 2.56 3.81 9.53
N ALA A 55 3.46 3.66 8.56
CA ALA A 55 4.89 3.81 8.73
C ALA A 55 5.46 4.66 7.61
N VAL A 56 6.51 5.43 7.92
CA VAL A 56 7.24 6.25 6.95
C VAL A 56 8.71 6.12 7.24
N THR A 57 9.50 5.85 6.19
CA THR A 57 10.96 5.84 6.25
C THR A 57 11.54 6.39 4.94
N THR A 58 12.86 6.43 4.83
CA THR A 58 13.59 6.91 3.66
C THR A 58 14.70 5.92 3.29
N PRO A 59 15.24 5.96 2.06
CA PRO A 59 16.39 5.14 1.67
C PRO A 59 17.66 5.33 2.54
N LYS A 60 17.72 6.38 3.36
CA LYS A 60 18.82 6.65 4.29
C LYS A 60 18.70 5.89 5.62
N ASP A 61 17.57 5.23 5.87
CA ASP A 61 17.37 4.40 7.05
C ASP A 61 18.24 3.13 6.95
N GLY A 62 19.06 2.89 7.98
CA GLY A 62 19.94 1.73 8.07
C GLY A 62 19.27 0.48 8.65
N SER A 63 18.11 0.65 9.29
CA SER A 63 17.40 -0.41 10.02
C SER A 63 16.25 -1.00 9.20
N VAL A 64 15.54 -0.18 8.43
CA VAL A 64 14.37 -0.61 7.64
C VAL A 64 14.72 -0.61 6.15
N SER A 65 14.61 -1.78 5.52
CA SER A 65 14.77 -1.95 4.08
C SER A 65 13.48 -2.33 3.36
N ILE A 66 12.51 -2.91 4.06
CA ILE A 66 11.22 -3.32 3.53
C ILE A 66 10.10 -2.80 4.43
N LEU A 67 9.07 -2.20 3.82
CA LEU A 67 7.76 -1.99 4.46
C LEU A 67 6.78 -3.01 3.90
N GLY A 68 5.91 -3.57 4.73
CA GLY A 68 4.96 -4.57 4.27
C GLY A 68 3.68 -4.59 5.08
N SER A 69 2.60 -5.07 4.45
CA SER A 69 1.30 -5.30 5.09
C SER A 69 0.60 -6.43 4.35
N ASP A 70 -0.26 -7.17 5.04
CA ASP A 70 -0.95 -8.35 4.53
C ASP A 70 -2.34 -8.50 5.18
N ASP A 71 -3.03 -9.58 4.86
CA ASP A 71 -4.40 -9.89 5.28
C ASP A 71 -5.45 -8.88 4.75
N ALA A 72 -5.13 -8.18 3.65
CA ALA A 72 -6.04 -7.22 3.04
C ALA A 72 -7.16 -7.91 2.26
N THR A 73 -8.28 -8.13 2.95
CA THR A 73 -9.50 -8.68 2.36
C THR A 73 -10.34 -7.60 1.68
N THR A 74 -10.84 -6.65 2.48
CA THR A 74 -11.65 -5.50 2.01
C THR A 74 -10.96 -4.16 2.26
N CYS A 75 -9.90 -4.15 3.07
CA CYS A 75 -9.10 -2.96 3.31
C CYS A 75 -8.12 -2.72 2.14
N HIS A 76 -7.48 -1.56 2.15
CA HIS A 76 -6.56 -1.15 1.10
C HIS A 76 -5.19 -0.83 1.71
N ILE A 77 -4.14 -1.41 1.14
CA ILE A 77 -2.76 -1.04 1.46
C ILE A 77 -2.39 0.14 0.56
N VAL A 78 -1.98 1.26 1.17
CA VAL A 78 -1.64 2.49 0.45
C VAL A 78 -0.16 2.80 0.62
N VAL A 79 0.53 2.97 -0.51
CA VAL A 79 1.95 3.35 -0.56
C VAL A 79 2.06 4.74 -1.17
N LEU A 80 2.50 5.71 -0.38
CA LEU A 80 2.82 7.05 -0.85
C LEU A 80 4.34 7.23 -0.86
N ARG A 81 4.90 7.50 -2.03
CA ARG A 81 6.34 7.69 -2.22
C ARG A 81 6.64 9.07 -2.76
N HIS A 82 7.56 9.77 -2.12
CA HIS A 82 8.21 10.95 -2.68
C HIS A 82 9.43 10.55 -3.52
N THR A 83 9.51 11.00 -4.78
CA THR A 83 10.58 10.61 -5.73
C THR A 83 11.68 11.66 -5.92
N GLY A 84 11.53 12.88 -5.39
CA GLY A 84 12.45 14.00 -5.62
C GLY A 84 13.20 14.56 -4.40
N ALA A 85 14.13 15.49 -4.65
CA ALA A 85 14.72 16.38 -3.65
C ALA A 85 13.75 17.55 -3.39
N PHE A 86 13.66 18.01 -2.14
CA PHE A 86 12.81 19.13 -1.74
C PHE A 86 13.15 20.37 -2.55
N ASP A 87 12.33 20.67 -3.54
CA ASP A 87 12.19 22.02 -4.06
C ASP A 87 10.71 22.30 -4.29
N LEU A 88 10.34 23.56 -4.09
CA LEU A 88 9.00 24.14 -3.89
C LEU A 88 7.99 23.87 -5.03
N GLN A 89 7.71 22.62 -5.34
CA GLN A 89 6.70 22.22 -6.31
C GLN A 89 5.33 22.07 -5.64
N PRO A 90 4.24 22.37 -6.36
CA PRO A 90 2.90 22.02 -5.90
C PRO A 90 2.83 20.52 -5.59
N GLU A 91 2.23 20.20 -4.44
CA GLU A 91 2.05 18.83 -3.96
C GLU A 91 1.05 18.06 -4.85
N ASP A 92 1.53 17.55 -5.98
CA ASP A 92 0.78 16.71 -6.89
C ASP A 92 1.01 15.23 -6.55
N VAL A 93 -0.09 14.47 -6.39
CA VAL A 93 -0.02 13.04 -6.10
C VAL A 93 -0.31 12.28 -7.39
N HIS A 94 0.67 11.54 -7.88
CA HIS A 94 0.51 10.73 -9.09
C HIS A 94 0.06 9.31 -8.74
N LEU A 95 -1.07 8.87 -9.29
CA LEU A 95 -1.52 7.49 -9.19
C LEU A 95 -0.68 6.61 -10.13
N VAL A 96 0.20 5.80 -9.56
CA VAL A 96 1.14 4.97 -10.34
C VAL A 96 0.66 3.53 -10.50
N THR A 97 0.07 2.96 -9.45
CA THR A 97 -0.41 1.58 -9.39
C THR A 97 -1.79 1.58 -8.75
N PHE A 98 -2.75 0.90 -9.37
CA PHE A 98 -4.12 0.80 -8.89
C PHE A 98 -4.63 -0.62 -9.11
N CYS A 99 -4.67 -1.42 -8.03
CA CYS A 99 -5.04 -2.84 -8.07
C CYS A 99 -5.94 -3.16 -6.87
N VAL A 100 -7.17 -2.66 -6.92
CA VAL A 100 -8.15 -2.74 -5.82
C VAL A 100 -9.51 -3.15 -6.39
N THR A 101 -10.41 -3.62 -5.52
CA THR A 101 -11.81 -3.92 -5.88
C THR A 101 -11.88 -4.92 -7.07
N GLU A 102 -12.60 -4.60 -8.15
CA GLU A 102 -12.71 -5.42 -9.37
C GLU A 102 -11.36 -5.77 -10.02
N LEU A 103 -10.33 -4.94 -9.84
CA LEU A 103 -8.99 -5.24 -10.34
C LEU A 103 -8.21 -6.19 -9.44
N ASN A 104 -8.65 -6.47 -8.21
CA ASN A 104 -8.03 -7.42 -7.32
C ASN A 104 -8.95 -8.60 -6.99
N ASP A 105 -9.97 -8.85 -7.79
CA ASP A 105 -10.97 -9.89 -7.55
C ASP A 105 -10.71 -11.15 -8.37
N ARG A 106 -10.89 -12.32 -7.75
CA ARG A 106 -11.05 -13.61 -8.42
C ARG A 106 -12.31 -14.29 -7.88
N GLU A 107 -12.99 -15.02 -8.76
CA GLU A 107 -14.19 -15.77 -8.43
C GLU A 107 -13.90 -17.27 -8.47
N GLU A 108 -14.24 -17.98 -7.40
CA GLU A 108 -14.17 -19.43 -7.28
C GLU A 108 -15.53 -19.95 -6.82
N GLN A 109 -16.24 -20.70 -7.68
CA GLN A 109 -17.56 -21.27 -7.36
C GLN A 109 -18.59 -20.22 -6.87
N ASP A 110 -18.71 -19.08 -7.55
CA ASP A 110 -19.60 -17.96 -7.16
C ASP A 110 -19.21 -17.27 -5.84
N ILE A 111 -17.97 -17.50 -5.37
CA ILE A 111 -17.41 -16.85 -4.18
C ILE A 111 -16.21 -15.98 -4.60
N HIS A 112 -16.27 -14.71 -4.21
CA HIS A 112 -15.26 -13.70 -4.53
C HIS A 112 -14.14 -13.65 -3.48
N PHE A 113 -12.90 -13.63 -3.96
CA PHE A 113 -11.69 -13.54 -3.15
C PHE A 113 -10.70 -12.50 -3.71
N PRO A 114 -9.94 -11.80 -2.85
CA PRO A 114 -8.81 -11.01 -3.29
C PRO A 114 -7.75 -11.87 -3.98
N ILE A 115 -7.16 -11.38 -5.07
CA ILE A 115 -5.98 -11.99 -5.70
C ILE A 115 -4.74 -11.74 -4.84
N ILE A 116 -4.50 -10.48 -4.47
CA ILE A 116 -3.39 -10.04 -3.62
C ILE A 116 -3.93 -9.66 -2.24
N TYR A 117 -3.42 -10.32 -1.21
CA TYR A 117 -3.72 -10.02 0.20
C TYR A 117 -2.67 -9.13 0.85
N GLY A 118 -1.41 -9.23 0.39
CA GLY A 118 -0.30 -8.50 0.96
C GLY A 118 0.70 -8.03 -0.09
N ILE A 119 1.33 -6.90 0.22
CA ILE A 119 2.39 -6.32 -0.60
C ILE A 119 3.55 -5.90 0.28
N ALA A 120 4.74 -5.94 -0.30
CA ALA A 120 5.94 -5.35 0.27
C ALA A 120 6.47 -4.25 -0.65
N VAL A 121 7.17 -3.29 -0.05
CA VAL A 121 7.84 -2.20 -0.73
C VAL A 121 9.30 -2.19 -0.32
N ASN A 122 10.20 -2.34 -1.28
CA ASN A 122 11.62 -2.14 -1.03
C ASN A 122 11.92 -0.65 -0.92
N VAL A 123 12.39 -0.19 0.24
CA VAL A 123 12.60 1.24 0.52
C VAL A 123 13.65 1.85 -0.42
N LYS A 124 14.65 1.08 -0.84
CA LYS A 124 15.77 1.57 -1.67
C LYS A 124 15.42 1.59 -3.15
N THR A 125 14.84 0.52 -3.68
CA THR A 125 14.51 0.40 -5.11
C THR A 125 13.11 0.94 -5.41
N ALA A 126 12.25 1.03 -4.39
CA ALA A 126 10.82 1.34 -4.47
C ALA A 126 10.00 0.39 -5.34
N GLU A 127 10.51 -0.82 -5.50
CA GLU A 127 9.76 -1.92 -6.07
C GLU A 127 8.62 -2.31 -5.12
N ILE A 128 7.43 -2.49 -5.68
CA ILE A 128 6.24 -3.02 -4.99
C ILE A 128 5.98 -4.40 -5.56
N PHE A 129 5.84 -5.40 -4.70
CA PHE A 129 5.62 -6.78 -5.10
C PHE A 129 4.65 -7.49 -4.14
N PRO A 130 3.90 -8.51 -4.59
CA PRO A 130 3.05 -9.31 -3.70
C PRO A 130 3.89 -10.06 -2.67
N ALA A 131 3.45 -10.07 -1.42
CA ALA A 131 4.25 -10.61 -0.32
C ALA A 131 3.40 -11.23 0.79
N THR A 132 4.00 -12.18 1.50
CA THR A 132 3.47 -12.75 2.75
C THR A 132 4.50 -12.64 3.87
N PHE A 133 4.02 -12.58 5.11
CA PHE A 133 4.85 -12.23 6.27
C PHE A 133 4.60 -13.23 7.41
N PRO A 134 5.50 -14.21 7.60
CA PRO A 134 5.40 -15.15 8.73
C PRO A 134 5.61 -14.48 10.08
N GLU A 135 6.41 -13.40 10.12
CA GLU A 135 6.77 -12.67 11.33
C GLU A 135 6.25 -11.23 11.26
N LYS A 136 5.21 -10.93 12.06
CA LYS A 136 4.48 -9.63 12.03
C LYS A 136 4.71 -8.75 13.27
N GLY A 137 5.57 -9.22 14.19
CA GLY A 137 5.93 -8.52 15.42
C GLY A 137 6.81 -7.27 15.24
N PRO A 138 7.25 -6.65 16.35
CA PRO A 138 6.95 -7.00 17.74
C PRO A 138 5.51 -6.65 18.14
N ASP A 139 5.12 -7.12 19.33
CA ASP A 139 3.86 -6.79 20.01
C ASP A 139 2.60 -6.99 19.15
N GLU A 140 2.61 -8.03 18.32
CA GLU A 140 1.56 -8.29 17.32
C GLU A 140 0.16 -8.34 17.96
N ASP A 141 0.02 -9.09 19.05
CA ASP A 141 -1.24 -9.24 19.79
C ASP A 141 -1.70 -7.93 20.42
N LEU A 142 -0.76 -7.16 21.01
CA LEU A 142 -1.08 -5.90 21.67
C LEU A 142 -1.52 -4.85 20.65
N ARG A 143 -0.83 -4.75 19.52
CA ARG A 143 -1.19 -3.86 18.40
C ARG A 143 -2.54 -4.28 17.80
N SER A 144 -2.78 -5.57 17.62
CA SER A 144 -4.06 -6.09 17.15
C SER A 144 -5.21 -5.76 18.11
N ALA A 145 -5.01 -5.95 19.43
CA ALA A 145 -5.99 -5.61 20.44
C ALA A 145 -6.29 -4.10 20.49
N HIS A 146 -5.27 -3.25 20.30
CA HIS A 146 -5.45 -1.80 20.19
C HIS A 146 -6.39 -1.43 19.05
N ILE A 147 -6.23 -2.06 17.88
CA ILE A 147 -7.09 -1.82 16.72
C ILE A 147 -8.50 -2.38 16.93
N LEU A 148 -8.61 -3.60 17.47
CA LEU A 148 -9.89 -4.26 17.73
C LEU A 148 -10.75 -3.50 18.73
N THR A 149 -10.15 -2.85 19.72
CA THR A 149 -10.85 -2.01 20.71
C THR A 149 -11.28 -0.65 20.17
N GLY A 150 -11.05 -0.39 18.88
CA GLY A 150 -11.55 0.80 18.18
C GLY A 150 -10.64 2.02 18.31
N ALA A 151 -9.42 1.87 18.84
CA ALA A 151 -8.52 2.99 19.02
C ALA A 151 -8.21 3.72 17.70
N PRO A 152 -7.99 5.04 17.73
CA PRO A 152 -7.64 5.80 16.54
C PRO A 152 -6.26 5.40 16.04
N VAL A 153 -6.01 5.63 14.74
CA VAL A 153 -4.66 5.52 14.17
C VAL A 153 -3.71 6.35 15.02
N SER A 154 -2.63 5.72 15.51
CA SER A 154 -1.68 6.33 16.46
C SER A 154 -1.21 7.69 15.94
N LYS A 155 -1.68 8.77 16.57
CA LYS A 155 -1.20 10.12 16.30
C LYS A 155 0.01 10.34 17.18
N ARG A 156 1.12 10.76 16.59
CA ARG A 156 2.24 11.29 17.38
C ARG A 156 1.73 12.58 18.04
N ASN A 157 1.43 12.55 19.34
CA ASN A 157 1.17 13.75 20.10
C ASN A 157 2.44 14.60 20.06
N LYS A 158 2.36 15.79 19.45
CA LYS A 158 3.37 16.83 19.68
C LYS A 158 3.13 17.38 21.09
N GLU A 159 3.60 16.65 22.10
CA GLU A 159 3.78 17.21 23.44
C GLU A 159 5.28 17.24 23.73
N ASN A 160 5.76 18.47 23.95
CA ASN A 160 7.07 18.89 24.44
C ASN A 160 8.25 18.83 23.46
N SER A 161 8.48 19.96 22.80
CA SER A 161 9.82 20.48 22.49
C SER A 161 9.90 21.91 23.02
#